data_AF-A0A935UDU1-F1
#
_entry.id   AF-A0A935UDU1-F1
#
_cell.length_a   1.000
_cell.length_b   1.000
_cell.length_c   1.000
_cell.angle_alpha   90.00
_cell.angle_beta   90.00
_cell.angle_gamma   90.00
#
_symmetry.space_group_name_H-M   'P 1'
#
loop_
_entity.id
_entity.type
_entity.pdbx_description
1 polymer ?
#
loop_
_entity_poly.entity_id
_entity_poly.type
_entity_poly.pdbx_seq_one_letter_code
_entity_poly.pdbx_strand_id
1 'polypeptide(L)'
;MDPGEILSRGRAAALEGRHEDALRDFAWFHEHALEHDMAYYGVRLSFALDYWMELAHAYPPALEALQAVKARGEQALRRGEGGRRLFHEVRSINREMACSGDTCTLFQALRADQPVLARQCADLAVDALVEAGEFELASGCLPHPENYLLLLSERLHHDLGRKVTPPETEERRREACVGLYCHDVGTTLRILEGLGNTEAAQSALEWAIALVQPPEAREMVCAQLVGR
;
A
#
# COMPACT_ATOMS: atom_id res chain seq x y z
N MET A 1 -9.13 -26.62 3.06
CA MET A 1 -9.77 -25.72 4.03
C MET A 1 -9.79 -24.35 3.38
N ASP A 2 -10.90 -23.62 3.42
CA ASP A 2 -10.99 -22.32 2.75
C ASP A 2 -10.11 -21.29 3.49
N PRO A 3 -9.23 -20.52 2.79
CA PRO A 3 -8.43 -19.50 3.44
C PRO A 3 -9.25 -18.46 4.21
N GLY A 4 -10.44 -18.09 3.71
CA GLY A 4 -11.34 -17.16 4.39
C GLY A 4 -11.81 -17.67 5.75
N GLU A 5 -12.19 -18.95 5.82
CA GLU A 5 -12.52 -19.64 7.08
C GLU A 5 -11.32 -19.66 8.06
N ILE A 6 -10.11 -19.90 7.57
CA ILE A 6 -8.89 -19.93 8.41
C ILE A 6 -8.60 -18.55 8.99
N LEU A 7 -8.65 -17.50 8.17
CA LEU A 7 -8.44 -16.13 8.65
C LEU A 7 -9.49 -15.74 9.70
N SER A 8 -10.75 -16.11 9.46
CA SER A 8 -11.86 -15.85 10.39
C SER A 8 -11.69 -16.61 11.70
N ARG A 9 -11.25 -17.87 11.65
CA ARG A 9 -10.94 -18.69 12.83
C ARG A 9 -9.78 -18.10 13.62
N GLY A 10 -8.71 -17.66 12.95
CA GLY A 10 -7.58 -17.00 13.59
C GLY A 10 -8.00 -15.73 14.33
N ARG A 11 -8.85 -14.91 13.71
CA ARG A 11 -9.41 -13.71 14.35
C ARG A 11 -10.26 -14.03 15.58
N ALA A 12 -11.13 -15.04 15.51
CA ALA A 12 -11.91 -15.49 16.66
C ALA A 12 -11.00 -16.00 17.80
N ALA A 13 -9.97 -16.78 17.47
CA ALA A 13 -9.00 -17.26 18.44
C ALA A 13 -8.25 -16.12 19.13
N ALA A 14 -7.84 -15.08 18.38
CA ALA A 14 -7.19 -13.90 18.94
C ALA A 14 -8.09 -13.16 19.94
N LEU A 15 -9.36 -12.93 19.56
CA LEU A 15 -10.36 -12.27 20.43
C LEU A 15 -10.67 -13.07 21.70
N GLU A 16 -10.56 -14.39 21.65
CA GLU A 16 -10.78 -15.29 22.78
C GLU A 16 -9.50 -15.55 23.61
N GLY A 17 -8.40 -14.86 23.31
CA GLY A 17 -7.13 -14.99 24.03
C GLY A 17 -6.33 -16.24 23.68
N ARG A 18 -6.76 -17.03 22.70
CA ARG A 18 -6.02 -18.20 22.18
C ARG A 18 -5.00 -17.76 21.15
N HIS A 19 -3.99 -17.03 21.62
CA HIS A 19 -3.03 -16.34 20.75
C HIS A 19 -2.16 -17.29 19.91
N GLU A 20 -1.81 -18.47 20.43
CA GLU A 20 -1.02 -19.46 19.66
C GLU A 20 -1.81 -20.03 18.47
N ASP A 21 -3.10 -20.34 18.68
CA ASP A 21 -3.98 -20.79 17.60
C ASP A 21 -4.17 -19.70 16.54
N ALA A 22 -4.35 -18.45 16.98
CA ALA A 22 -4.47 -17.29 16.09
C ALA A 22 -3.21 -17.10 15.25
N LEU A 23 -2.03 -17.15 15.88
CA LEU A 23 -0.75 -17.04 15.19
C LEU A 23 -0.59 -18.13 14.12
N ARG A 24 -0.90 -19.39 14.46
CA ARG A 24 -0.85 -20.49 13.50
C ARG A 24 -1.74 -20.23 12.29
N ASP A 25 -2.95 -19.72 12.50
CA ASP A 25 -3.90 -19.46 11.42
C ASP A 25 -3.50 -18.26 10.56
N PHE A 26 -2.99 -17.18 11.16
CA PHE A 26 -2.48 -16.03 10.40
C PHE A 26 -1.24 -16.36 9.59
N ALA A 27 -0.29 -17.10 10.18
CA ALA A 27 0.89 -17.59 9.47
C ALA A 27 0.51 -18.50 8.30
N TRP A 28 -0.40 -19.45 8.53
CA TRP A 28 -0.89 -20.32 7.45
C TRP A 28 -1.56 -19.52 6.34
N PHE A 29 -2.42 -18.56 6.69
CA PHE A 29 -3.12 -17.74 5.70
C PHE A 29 -2.13 -16.93 4.85
N HIS A 30 -1.14 -16.32 5.47
CA HIS A 30 -0.13 -15.54 4.77
C HIS A 30 0.69 -16.40 3.79
N GLU A 31 1.09 -17.59 4.22
CA GLU A 31 1.92 -18.49 3.41
C GLU A 31 1.12 -19.18 2.30
N HIS A 32 -0.12 -19.60 2.56
CA HIS A 32 -0.84 -20.52 1.67
C HIS A 32 -2.06 -19.93 0.94
N ALA A 33 -2.61 -18.78 1.35
CA ALA A 33 -3.88 -18.30 0.77
C ALA A 33 -3.83 -18.14 -0.76
N LEU A 34 -2.68 -17.74 -1.32
CA LEU A 34 -2.53 -17.54 -2.77
C LEU A 34 -2.34 -18.83 -3.56
N GLU A 35 -1.96 -19.92 -2.91
CA GLU A 35 -1.94 -21.26 -3.50
C GLU A 35 -3.37 -21.76 -3.77
N HIS A 36 -4.33 -21.26 -2.99
CA HIS A 36 -5.74 -21.57 -3.10
C HIS A 36 -6.50 -20.59 -4.01
N ASP A 37 -6.36 -19.29 -3.76
CA ASP A 37 -7.03 -18.26 -4.57
C ASP A 37 -6.21 -16.96 -4.60
N MET A 38 -5.89 -16.52 -5.82
CA MET A 38 -5.20 -15.26 -6.08
C MET A 38 -6.00 -14.03 -5.65
N ALA A 39 -7.32 -14.14 -5.48
CA ALA A 39 -8.18 -13.06 -4.97
C ALA A 39 -7.78 -12.60 -3.56
N TYR A 40 -7.13 -13.46 -2.76
CA TYR A 40 -6.65 -13.11 -1.42
C TYR A 40 -5.39 -12.23 -1.42
N TYR A 41 -4.79 -11.92 -2.58
CA TYR A 41 -3.56 -11.11 -2.65
C TYR A 41 -3.69 -9.77 -1.93
N GLY A 42 -4.79 -9.04 -2.16
CA GLY A 42 -5.05 -7.78 -1.50
C GLY A 42 -5.30 -7.95 0.00
N VAL A 43 -6.23 -8.84 0.36
CA VAL A 43 -6.63 -9.14 1.75
C VAL A 43 -5.41 -9.52 2.60
N ARG A 44 -4.53 -10.35 2.05
CA ARG A 44 -3.32 -10.81 2.70
C ARG A 44 -2.36 -9.67 3.03
N LEU A 45 -2.25 -8.66 2.16
CA LEU A 45 -1.29 -7.55 2.32
C LEU A 45 -1.89 -6.31 3.00
N SER A 46 -3.15 -6.40 3.44
CA SER A 46 -3.84 -5.36 4.20
C SER A 46 -4.44 -5.95 5.48
N PHE A 47 -5.73 -6.32 5.46
CA PHE A 47 -6.51 -6.73 6.62
C PHE A 47 -5.88 -7.90 7.39
N ALA A 48 -5.30 -8.89 6.70
CA ALA A 48 -4.67 -10.01 7.39
C ALA A 48 -3.39 -9.61 8.14
N LEU A 49 -2.60 -8.67 7.60
CA LEU A 49 -1.43 -8.14 8.31
C LEU A 49 -1.84 -7.24 9.47
N ASP A 50 -2.91 -6.46 9.32
CA ASP A 50 -3.48 -5.66 10.41
C ASP A 50 -3.92 -6.57 11.58
N TYR A 51 -4.68 -7.63 11.32
CA TYR A 51 -5.06 -8.61 12.35
C TYR A 51 -3.84 -9.29 12.99
N TRP A 52 -2.78 -9.58 12.21
CA TRP A 52 -1.55 -10.14 12.76
C TRP A 52 -0.85 -9.11 13.66
N MET A 53 -0.78 -7.84 13.27
CA MET A 53 -0.20 -6.78 14.10
C MET A 53 -1.01 -6.51 15.38
N GLU A 54 -2.34 -6.55 15.31
CA GLU A 54 -3.20 -6.52 16.50
C GLU A 54 -2.85 -7.65 17.47
N LEU A 55 -2.66 -8.88 16.97
CA LEU A 55 -2.19 -10.00 17.78
C LEU A 55 -0.79 -9.77 18.34
N ALA A 56 0.13 -9.21 17.55
CA ALA A 56 1.50 -8.92 17.95
C ALA A 56 1.59 -7.95 19.14
N HIS A 57 0.63 -7.02 19.27
CA HIS A 57 0.54 -6.14 20.44
C HIS A 57 0.17 -6.88 21.74
N ALA A 58 -0.60 -7.97 21.64
CA ALA A 58 -1.02 -8.78 22.79
C ALA A 58 -0.16 -10.03 23.03
N TYR A 59 0.58 -10.48 22.01
CA TYR A 59 1.33 -11.72 22.00
C TYR A 59 2.67 -11.56 21.28
N PRO A 60 3.78 -11.31 22.03
CA PRO A 60 5.09 -11.06 21.43
C PRO A 60 5.59 -12.10 20.41
N PRO A 61 5.32 -13.41 20.56
CA PRO A 61 5.72 -14.39 19.54
C PRO A 61 5.11 -14.15 18.15
N ALA A 62 3.95 -13.48 18.07
CA ALA A 62 3.38 -13.10 16.77
C ALA A 62 4.21 -12.00 16.07
N LEU A 63 4.80 -11.08 16.83
CA LEU A 63 5.73 -10.07 16.30
C LEU A 63 7.00 -10.73 15.77
N GLU A 64 7.58 -11.65 16.54
CA GLU A 64 8.79 -12.39 16.15
C GLU A 64 8.57 -13.20 14.86
N ALA A 65 7.41 -13.85 14.74
CA ALA A 65 7.05 -14.60 13.54
C ALA A 65 6.93 -13.69 12.32
N LEU A 66 6.30 -12.51 12.45
CA LEU A 66 6.16 -11.55 11.36
C LEU A 66 7.51 -10.96 10.94
N GLN A 67 8.38 -10.65 11.92
CA GLN A 67 9.76 -10.24 11.68
C GLN A 67 10.57 -11.31 10.93
N ALA A 68 10.36 -12.58 11.24
CA ALA A 68 10.99 -13.68 10.52
C ALA A 68 10.51 -13.77 9.06
N VAL A 69 9.21 -13.55 8.80
CA VAL A 69 8.68 -13.46 7.43
C VAL A 69 9.33 -12.31 6.65
N LYS A 70 9.38 -11.11 7.23
CA LYS A 70 10.07 -9.94 6.67
C LYS A 70 11.52 -10.26 6.34
N ALA A 71 12.29 -10.74 7.30
CA ALA A 71 13.73 -11.00 7.15
C ALA A 71 14.01 -12.05 6.05
N ARG A 72 13.21 -13.11 5.97
CA ARG A 72 13.31 -14.11 4.89
C ARG A 72 13.05 -13.48 3.52
N GLY A 73 12.01 -12.65 3.41
CA GLY A 73 11.68 -11.94 2.17
C GLY A 73 12.76 -10.96 1.73
N GLU A 74 13.30 -10.17 2.66
CA GLU A 74 14.42 -9.24 2.40
C GLU A 74 15.67 -9.99 1.91
N GLN A 75 16.01 -11.11 2.56
CA GLN A 75 17.15 -11.92 2.17
C GLN A 75 16.97 -12.53 0.78
N ALA A 76 15.80 -13.09 0.49
CA ALA A 76 15.49 -13.65 -0.83
C ALA A 76 15.54 -12.58 -1.93
N LEU A 77 15.02 -11.38 -1.67
CA LEU A 77 15.14 -10.24 -2.59
C LEU A 77 16.60 -9.89 -2.84
N ARG A 78 17.44 -9.79 -1.79
CA ARG A 78 18.86 -9.48 -1.92
C ARG A 78 19.65 -10.56 -2.68
N ARG A 79 19.26 -11.83 -2.59
CA ARG A 79 19.86 -12.94 -3.35
C ARG A 79 19.38 -13.03 -4.80
N GLY A 80 18.40 -12.22 -5.21
CA GLY A 80 17.79 -12.27 -6.54
C GLY A 80 16.84 -13.46 -6.75
N GLU A 81 16.37 -14.06 -5.65
CA GLU A 81 15.41 -15.16 -5.64
C GLU A 81 13.95 -14.65 -5.57
N GLY A 82 13.77 -13.33 -5.46
CA GLY A 82 12.48 -12.67 -5.34
C GLY A 82 12.07 -11.90 -6.59
N GLY A 83 10.85 -11.36 -6.54
CA GLY A 83 10.31 -10.47 -7.58
C GLY A 83 9.42 -9.39 -6.98
N ARG A 84 8.76 -8.61 -7.84
CA ARG A 84 7.87 -7.51 -7.43
C ARG A 84 6.85 -7.89 -6.36
N ARG A 85 6.26 -9.10 -6.44
CA ARG A 85 5.27 -9.57 -5.44
C ARG A 85 5.88 -9.73 -4.05
N LEU A 86 7.09 -10.28 -3.97
CA LEU A 86 7.80 -10.43 -2.70
C LEU A 86 8.24 -9.07 -2.14
N PHE A 87 8.66 -8.15 -3.01
CA PHE A 87 8.92 -6.77 -2.59
C PHE A 87 7.66 -6.10 -2.02
N HIS A 88 6.51 -6.28 -2.66
CA HIS A 88 5.25 -5.75 -2.16
C HIS A 88 4.88 -6.34 -0.79
N GLU A 89 5.13 -7.62 -0.59
CA GLU A 89 4.90 -8.29 0.69
C GLU A 89 5.78 -7.70 1.80
N VAL A 90 7.10 -7.63 1.58
CA VAL A 90 8.03 -7.02 2.54
C VAL A 90 7.68 -5.56 2.81
N ARG A 91 7.39 -4.77 1.78
CA ARG A 91 6.98 -3.37 1.92
C ARG A 91 5.69 -3.23 2.74
N SER A 92 4.72 -4.10 2.53
CA SER A 92 3.46 -4.07 3.30
C SER A 92 3.71 -4.43 4.76
N ILE A 93 4.52 -5.44 5.05
CA ILE A 93 4.91 -5.75 6.45
C ILE A 93 5.62 -4.57 7.09
N ASN A 94 6.56 -3.93 6.38
CA ASN A 94 7.27 -2.75 6.87
C ASN A 94 6.31 -1.60 7.21
N ARG A 95 5.31 -1.35 6.37
CA ARG A 95 4.29 -0.33 6.61
C ARG A 95 3.50 -0.63 7.88
N GLU A 96 3.00 -1.87 8.02
CA GLU A 96 2.21 -2.27 9.20
C GLU A 96 3.04 -2.24 10.50
N MET A 97 4.34 -2.47 10.40
CA MET A 97 5.28 -2.34 11.52
C MET A 97 5.80 -0.91 11.75
N ALA A 98 5.28 0.10 11.03
CA ALA A 98 5.78 1.48 11.05
C ALA A 98 7.29 1.62 10.80
N CYS A 99 7.86 0.73 9.99
CA CYS A 99 9.27 0.64 9.63
C CYS A 99 9.49 0.95 8.14
N SER A 100 8.81 1.96 7.59
CA SER A 100 8.93 2.34 6.17
C SER A 100 10.35 2.67 5.73
N GLY A 101 11.23 3.14 6.64
CA GLY A 101 12.64 3.36 6.36
C GLY A 101 13.39 2.09 5.90
N ASP A 102 12.94 0.90 6.34
CA ASP A 102 13.50 -0.37 5.88
C ASP A 102 13.17 -0.63 4.41
N THR A 103 11.98 -0.24 3.96
CA THR A 103 11.59 -0.30 2.54
C THR A 103 12.47 0.61 1.69
N CYS A 104 12.75 1.82 2.16
CA CYS A 104 13.66 2.75 1.50
C CYS A 104 15.06 2.13 1.35
N THR A 105 15.62 1.63 2.47
CA THR A 105 16.95 0.98 2.50
C THR A 105 17.02 -0.24 1.58
N LEU A 106 15.99 -1.09 1.59
CA LEU A 106 15.89 -2.25 0.71
C LEU A 106 15.84 -1.83 -0.76
N PHE A 107 15.01 -0.84 -1.11
CA PHE A 107 14.87 -0.37 -2.47
C PHE A 107 16.17 0.22 -3.02
N GLN A 108 16.89 1.03 -2.22
CA GLN A 108 18.18 1.58 -2.60
C GLN A 108 19.22 0.47 -2.87
N ALA A 109 19.26 -0.57 -2.03
CA ALA A 109 20.12 -1.73 -2.26
C ALA A 109 19.75 -2.49 -3.55
N LEU A 110 18.45 -2.72 -3.79
CA LEU A 110 17.99 -3.35 -5.04
C LEU A 110 18.33 -2.51 -6.26
N ARG A 111 18.33 -1.18 -6.18
CA ARG A 111 18.76 -0.32 -7.30
C ARG A 111 20.23 -0.51 -7.65
N ALA A 112 21.09 -0.66 -6.65
CA ALA A 112 22.52 -0.88 -6.85
C ALA A 112 22.80 -2.26 -7.42
N ASP A 113 22.21 -3.30 -6.84
CA ASP A 113 22.58 -4.69 -7.13
C ASP A 113 21.72 -5.31 -8.25
N GLN A 114 20.46 -4.89 -8.37
CA GLN A 114 19.43 -5.51 -9.21
C GLN A 114 18.52 -4.46 -9.90
N PRO A 115 19.06 -3.59 -10.76
CA PRO A 115 18.34 -2.42 -11.28
C PRO A 115 17.08 -2.74 -12.09
N VAL A 116 17.00 -3.93 -12.71
CA VAL A 116 15.78 -4.39 -13.41
C VAL A 116 14.64 -4.62 -12.42
N LEU A 117 14.91 -5.33 -11.32
CA LEU A 117 13.92 -5.60 -10.28
C LEU A 117 13.51 -4.31 -9.57
N ALA A 118 14.47 -3.44 -9.27
CA ALA A 118 14.17 -2.15 -8.66
C ALA A 118 13.22 -1.30 -9.53
N ARG A 119 13.42 -1.25 -10.85
CA ARG A 119 12.49 -0.56 -11.75
C ARG A 119 11.07 -1.14 -11.70
N GLN A 120 10.93 -2.45 -11.56
CA GLN A 120 9.61 -3.10 -11.44
C GLN A 120 8.92 -2.79 -10.10
N CYS A 121 9.68 -2.40 -9.07
CA CYS A 121 9.18 -2.12 -7.73
C CYS A 121 9.09 -0.62 -7.42
N ALA A 122 9.45 0.24 -8.37
CA ALA A 122 9.63 1.68 -8.15
C ALA A 122 8.36 2.34 -7.62
N ASP A 123 7.21 2.00 -8.20
CA ASP A 123 5.89 2.48 -7.77
C ASP A 123 5.55 2.09 -6.33
N LEU A 124 5.96 0.90 -5.90
CA LEU A 124 5.70 0.40 -4.54
C LEU A 124 6.61 1.04 -3.47
N ALA A 125 7.74 1.61 -3.89
CA ALA A 125 8.71 2.23 -2.97
C ALA A 125 8.42 3.72 -2.71
N VAL A 126 7.64 4.39 -3.56
CA VAL A 126 7.45 5.85 -3.53
C VAL A 126 7.04 6.37 -2.15
N ASP A 127 6.01 5.79 -1.52
CA ASP A 127 5.56 6.24 -0.21
C ASP A 127 6.69 6.20 0.83
N ALA A 128 7.47 5.11 0.86
CA ALA A 128 8.59 4.95 1.79
C ALA A 128 9.74 5.91 1.51
N LEU A 129 9.99 6.25 0.23
CA LEU A 129 10.98 7.24 -0.17
C LEU A 129 10.57 8.64 0.28
N VAL A 130 9.30 8.99 0.08
CA VAL A 130 8.73 10.28 0.47
C VAL A 130 8.71 10.44 2.00
N GLU A 131 8.40 9.38 2.74
CA GLU A 131 8.51 9.36 4.21
C GLU A 131 9.95 9.50 4.71
N ALA A 132 10.92 8.95 3.98
CA ALA A 132 12.35 9.10 4.28
C ALA A 132 12.94 10.45 3.82
N GLY A 133 12.17 11.30 3.12
CA GLY A 133 12.65 12.56 2.57
C GLY A 133 13.52 12.42 1.30
N GLU A 134 13.54 11.23 0.68
CA GLU A 134 14.29 10.92 -0.53
C GLU A 134 13.52 11.39 -1.78
N PHE A 135 13.25 12.68 -1.87
CA PHE A 135 12.32 13.25 -2.86
C PHE A 135 12.83 13.15 -4.29
N GLU A 136 14.13 13.33 -4.53
CA GLU A 136 14.75 13.15 -5.85
C GLU A 136 14.59 11.70 -6.33
N LEU A 137 14.78 10.76 -5.41
CA LEU A 137 14.66 9.34 -5.71
C LEU A 137 13.21 8.95 -5.98
N ALA A 138 12.27 9.47 -5.18
CA ALA A 138 10.85 9.28 -5.35
C ALA A 138 10.35 9.86 -6.69
N SER A 139 10.79 11.07 -7.03
CA SER A 139 10.48 11.73 -8.31
C SER A 139 10.93 10.88 -9.49
N GLY A 140 12.14 10.32 -9.44
CA GLY A 140 12.65 9.43 -10.49
C GLY A 140 11.94 8.08 -10.61
N CYS A 141 11.05 7.72 -9.68
CA CYS A 141 10.26 6.50 -9.71
C CYS A 141 8.88 6.66 -10.37
N LEU A 142 8.40 7.91 -10.48
CA LEU A 142 7.10 8.23 -11.05
C LEU A 142 7.23 8.83 -12.46
N PRO A 143 6.17 8.75 -13.29
CA PRO A 143 6.07 9.59 -14.48
C PRO A 143 6.15 11.08 -14.13
N HIS A 144 6.35 11.92 -15.15
CA HIS A 144 6.23 13.37 -14.98
C HIS A 144 4.92 13.71 -14.25
N PRO A 145 4.92 14.60 -13.24
CA PRO A 145 3.78 14.85 -12.36
C PRO A 145 2.48 15.05 -13.13
N GLU A 146 2.55 15.82 -14.22
CA GLU A 146 1.41 16.09 -15.07
C GLU A 146 0.77 14.85 -15.69
N ASN A 147 1.60 13.98 -16.26
CA ASN A 147 1.15 12.72 -16.85
C ASN A 147 0.64 11.77 -15.77
N TYR A 148 1.23 11.82 -14.57
CA TYR A 148 0.80 11.00 -13.45
C TYR A 148 -0.57 11.43 -12.93
N LEU A 149 -0.83 12.73 -12.76
CA LEU A 149 -2.15 13.26 -12.38
C LEU A 149 -3.25 12.90 -13.37
N LEU A 150 -2.94 12.97 -14.68
CA LEU A 150 -3.86 12.51 -15.73
C LEU A 150 -4.21 11.03 -15.55
N LEU A 151 -3.20 10.17 -15.40
CA LEU A 151 -3.40 8.73 -15.17
C LEU A 151 -4.23 8.46 -13.91
N LEU A 152 -3.97 9.17 -12.82
CA LEU A 152 -4.74 9.04 -11.57
C LEU A 152 -6.20 9.45 -11.77
N SER A 153 -6.45 10.53 -12.52
CA SER A 153 -7.81 11.00 -12.81
C SER A 153 -8.59 10.01 -13.69
N GLU A 154 -7.94 9.45 -14.71
CA GLU A 154 -8.54 8.42 -15.58
C GLU A 154 -8.90 7.17 -14.77
N ARG A 155 -8.02 6.74 -13.86
CA ARG A 155 -8.29 5.62 -12.94
C ARG A 155 -9.49 5.93 -12.04
N LEU A 156 -9.54 7.11 -11.44
CA LEU A 156 -10.66 7.55 -10.61
C LEU A 156 -11.97 7.54 -11.41
N HIS A 157 -12.00 8.11 -12.61
CA HIS A 157 -13.22 8.16 -13.43
C HIS A 157 -13.66 6.77 -13.86
N HIS A 158 -12.72 5.93 -14.29
CA HIS A 158 -13.00 4.54 -14.64
C HIS A 158 -13.63 3.81 -13.46
N ASP A 159 -13.03 3.92 -12.28
CA ASP A 159 -13.53 3.23 -11.09
C ASP A 159 -14.90 3.78 -10.71
N LEU A 160 -15.09 5.09 -10.61
CA LEU A 160 -16.39 5.71 -10.33
C LEU A 160 -17.49 5.32 -11.33
N GLY A 161 -17.15 5.15 -12.61
CA GLY A 161 -18.08 4.73 -13.66
C GLY A 161 -18.55 3.26 -13.57
N ARG A 162 -17.91 2.43 -12.74
CA ARG A 162 -18.34 1.03 -12.54
C ARG A 162 -19.65 0.97 -11.76
N LYS A 163 -20.68 0.38 -12.38
CA LYS A 163 -21.95 0.09 -11.70
C LYS A 163 -21.75 -1.02 -10.67
N VAL A 164 -22.20 -0.78 -9.45
CA VAL A 164 -22.16 -1.77 -8.36
C VAL A 164 -23.58 -2.03 -7.86
N THR A 165 -23.87 -3.29 -7.60
CA THR A 165 -25.12 -3.74 -6.97
C THR A 165 -24.72 -4.53 -5.72
N PRO A 166 -25.19 -4.18 -4.51
CA PRO A 166 -26.22 -3.17 -4.17
C PRO A 166 -25.69 -1.72 -4.05
N PRO A 167 -26.58 -0.70 -4.11
CA PRO A 167 -26.23 0.73 -4.09
C PRO A 167 -25.55 1.23 -2.81
N GLU A 168 -25.79 0.60 -1.65
CA GLU A 168 -25.13 0.97 -0.38
C GLU A 168 -23.60 0.78 -0.43
N THR A 169 -23.14 -0.07 -1.34
CA THR A 169 -21.70 -0.27 -1.60
C THR A 169 -21.13 0.89 -2.43
N GLU A 170 -21.97 1.66 -3.12
CA GLU A 170 -21.54 2.72 -4.03
C GLU A 170 -20.94 3.92 -3.31
N GLU A 171 -21.53 4.33 -2.18
CA GLU A 171 -21.01 5.44 -1.36
C GLU A 171 -19.64 5.09 -0.76
N ARG A 172 -19.54 3.97 -0.04
CA ARG A 172 -18.26 3.48 0.52
C ARG A 172 -17.19 3.30 -0.56
N ARG A 173 -17.59 2.81 -1.74
CA ARG A 173 -16.69 2.67 -2.87
C ARG A 173 -16.21 4.03 -3.38
N ARG A 174 -17.11 5.01 -3.49
CA ARG A 174 -16.75 6.37 -3.91
C ARG A 174 -15.75 6.98 -2.93
N GLU A 175 -16.00 6.87 -1.63
CA GLU A 175 -15.08 7.30 -0.59
C GLU A 175 -13.71 6.63 -0.72
N ALA A 176 -13.67 5.30 -0.91
CA ALA A 176 -12.42 4.57 -1.10
C ALA A 176 -11.67 5.02 -2.37
N CYS A 177 -12.36 5.18 -3.50
CA CYS A 177 -11.76 5.64 -4.75
C CYS A 177 -11.19 7.06 -4.63
N VAL A 178 -11.95 7.97 -4.01
CA VAL A 178 -11.51 9.35 -3.75
C VAL A 178 -10.32 9.37 -2.78
N GLY A 179 -10.36 8.56 -1.72
CA GLY A 179 -9.27 8.47 -0.75
C GLY A 179 -7.96 7.99 -1.39
N LEU A 180 -8.02 6.96 -2.25
CA LEU A 180 -6.85 6.48 -3.00
C LEU A 180 -6.32 7.54 -3.96
N TYR A 181 -7.22 8.26 -4.66
CA TYR A 181 -6.82 9.38 -5.51
C TYR A 181 -6.13 10.49 -4.72
N CYS A 182 -6.71 10.91 -3.60
CA CYS A 182 -6.13 11.97 -2.76
C CYS A 182 -4.80 11.57 -2.12
N HIS A 183 -4.63 10.28 -1.78
CA HIS A 183 -3.35 9.75 -1.33
C HIS A 183 -2.27 9.91 -2.41
N ASP A 184 -2.52 9.40 -3.62
CA ASP A 184 -1.54 9.44 -4.71
C ASP A 184 -1.22 10.87 -5.17
N VAL A 185 -2.22 11.77 -5.20
CA VAL A 185 -2.02 13.20 -5.44
C VAL A 185 -1.18 13.81 -4.33
N GLY A 186 -1.52 13.57 -3.05
CA GLY A 186 -0.76 14.07 -1.91
C GLY A 186 0.70 13.64 -1.93
N THR A 187 0.99 12.39 -2.32
CA THR A 187 2.36 11.91 -2.53
C THR A 187 3.08 12.72 -3.61
N THR A 188 2.42 13.01 -4.73
CA THR A 188 2.98 13.84 -5.80
C THR A 188 3.28 15.26 -5.32
N LEU A 189 2.37 15.88 -4.55
CA LEU A 189 2.55 17.22 -3.99
C LEU A 189 3.74 17.25 -3.03
N ARG A 190 3.83 16.29 -2.12
CA ARG A 190 4.96 16.17 -1.18
C ARG A 190 6.30 16.03 -1.88
N ILE A 191 6.36 15.31 -3.01
CA ILE A 191 7.58 15.22 -3.82
C ILE A 191 7.95 16.60 -4.38
N LEU A 192 7.00 17.32 -4.96
CA LEU A 192 7.25 18.65 -5.55
C LEU A 192 7.69 19.66 -4.48
N GLU A 193 7.02 19.68 -3.34
CA GLU A 193 7.36 20.54 -2.20
C GLU A 193 8.73 20.19 -1.62
N GLY A 194 9.03 18.89 -1.45
CA GLY A 194 10.32 18.40 -0.98
C GLY A 194 11.49 18.76 -1.88
N LEU A 195 11.23 18.90 -3.19
CA LEU A 195 12.19 19.42 -4.18
C LEU A 195 12.25 20.95 -4.25
N GLY A 196 11.49 21.67 -3.43
CA GLY A 196 11.42 23.13 -3.42
C GLY A 196 10.56 23.75 -4.53
N ASN A 197 9.80 22.94 -5.28
CA ASN A 197 8.97 23.39 -6.39
C ASN A 197 7.54 23.73 -5.91
N THR A 198 7.41 24.66 -4.95
CA THR A 198 6.13 25.01 -4.33
C THR A 198 5.09 25.53 -5.32
N GLU A 199 5.50 26.33 -6.32
CA GLU A 199 4.58 26.80 -7.37
C GLU A 199 4.04 25.65 -8.24
N ALA A 200 4.90 24.66 -8.53
CA ALA A 200 4.49 23.46 -9.27
C ALA A 200 3.56 22.58 -8.44
N ALA A 201 3.80 22.46 -7.13
CA ALA A 201 2.90 21.75 -6.21
C ALA A 201 1.51 22.41 -6.18
N GLN A 202 1.45 23.75 -6.07
CA GLN A 202 0.19 24.48 -6.09
C GLN A 202 -0.55 24.30 -7.43
N SER A 203 0.16 24.41 -8.55
CA SER A 203 -0.42 24.20 -9.88
C SER A 203 -0.94 22.76 -10.06
N ALA A 204 -0.18 21.78 -9.56
CA ALA A 204 -0.55 20.38 -9.57
C ALA A 204 -1.81 20.11 -8.72
N LEU A 205 -1.94 20.73 -7.55
CA LEU A 205 -3.13 20.64 -6.70
C LEU A 205 -4.38 21.18 -7.41
N GLU A 206 -4.29 22.39 -7.96
CA GLU A 206 -5.40 23.02 -8.69
C GLU A 206 -5.83 22.17 -9.88
N TRP A 207 -4.85 21.66 -10.64
CA TRP A 207 -5.14 20.84 -11.79
C TRP A 207 -5.70 19.46 -11.44
N ALA A 208 -5.18 18.81 -10.38
CA ALA A 208 -5.72 17.55 -9.87
C ALA A 208 -7.22 17.69 -9.53
N ILE A 209 -7.61 18.76 -8.82
CA ILE A 209 -9.02 19.04 -8.51
C ILE A 209 -9.82 19.27 -9.80
N ALA A 210 -9.28 20.05 -10.75
CA ALA A 210 -9.96 20.36 -12.02
C ALA A 210 -10.17 19.13 -12.91
N LEU A 211 -9.29 18.13 -12.84
CA LEU A 211 -9.39 16.87 -13.60
C LEU A 211 -10.55 15.98 -13.12
N VAL A 212 -11.10 16.20 -11.93
CA VAL A 212 -12.21 15.38 -11.41
C VAL A 212 -13.53 15.84 -12.02
N GLN A 213 -14.13 15.00 -12.88
CA GLN A 213 -15.35 15.34 -13.62
C GLN A 213 -16.62 15.34 -12.76
N PRO A 214 -16.91 14.29 -11.95
CA PRO A 214 -18.14 14.25 -11.17
C PRO A 214 -18.11 15.33 -10.07
N PRO A 215 -19.11 16.23 -9.99
CA PRO A 215 -19.11 17.32 -9.01
C PRO A 215 -18.98 16.82 -7.56
N GLU A 216 -19.67 15.75 -7.21
CA GLU A 216 -19.67 15.19 -5.85
C GLU A 216 -18.28 14.65 -5.49
N ALA A 217 -17.63 13.94 -6.42
CA ALA A 217 -16.27 13.44 -6.21
C ALA A 217 -15.27 14.59 -6.12
N ARG A 218 -15.44 15.65 -6.94
CA ARG A 218 -14.57 16.83 -6.92
C ARG A 218 -14.66 17.59 -5.60
N GLU A 219 -15.86 17.73 -5.04
CA GLU A 219 -16.05 18.34 -3.71
C GLU A 219 -15.34 17.53 -2.62
N MET A 220 -15.46 16.20 -2.64
CA MET A 220 -14.74 15.32 -1.70
C MET A 220 -13.22 15.44 -1.84
N VAL A 221 -12.70 15.46 -3.08
CA VAL A 221 -11.27 15.63 -3.36
C VAL A 221 -10.78 16.98 -2.85
N CYS A 222 -11.51 18.06 -3.13
CA CYS A 222 -11.18 19.40 -2.67
C CYS A 222 -11.11 19.45 -1.13
N ALA A 223 -12.11 18.90 -0.45
CA ALA A 223 -12.15 18.85 1.01
C ALA A 223 -10.97 18.07 1.61
N GLN A 224 -10.56 16.95 0.99
CA GLN A 224 -9.46 16.12 1.51
C GLN A 224 -8.06 16.69 1.21
N LEU A 225 -7.88 17.39 0.09
CA LEU A 225 -6.57 17.91 -0.31
C LEU A 225 -6.29 19.31 0.26
N VAL A 226 -7.30 20.18 0.33
CA VAL A 226 -7.14 21.56 0.85
C VAL A 226 -7.25 21.61 2.38
N GLY A 227 -7.89 20.61 2.98
CA GLY A 227 -8.03 20.50 4.44
C GLY A 227 -6.82 19.91 5.17
N ARG A 228 -5.71 19.62 4.47
CA ARG A 228 -4.45 19.10 5.03
C ARG A 228 -3.44 20.23 5.20
#